data_AF-A0A969QGG4-F1
#
_entry.id   AF-A0A969QGG4-F1
#
_cell.length_a   1.000
_cell.length_b   1.000
_cell.length_c   1.000
_cell.angle_alpha   90.00
_cell.angle_beta   90.00
_cell.angle_gamma   90.00
#
_symmetry.space_group_name_H-M   'P 1'
#
loop_
_entity.id
_entity.type
_entity.pdbx_description
1 polymer ?
#
loop_
_entity_poly.entity_id
_entity_poly.type
_entity_poly.pdbx_seq_one_letter_code
_entity_poly.pdbx_strand_id
1 'polypeptide(L)'
;RPPVPTPTATATKTISIALDPRSSIGLSKVEQGIISEMNRARSNPPAYQKVLVSWRKKFSGTRAKLSDRLFLQTQEGTPAIDEAIRFLQKTRPVPILKPSRGLTLAARDLVRDQGNRGLTGHYASDGSTPAQRVERYGTWQTIVGENIAYGPDTAQAVVRDLIVDDGVPDRGHRTNIFQPKFRLTGVACGYHRKYRIMCDIKYAGGFRDR
;
A
#
# COMPACT_ATOMS: atom_id res chain seq x y z
N ARG A 1 5.11 17.53 40.25
CA ARG A 1 4.68 17.12 38.88
C ARG A 1 4.18 15.68 39.00
N PRO A 2 2.89 15.38 38.74
CA PRO A 2 2.43 14.00 38.79
C PRO A 2 3.07 13.19 37.66
N PRO A 3 3.27 11.87 37.83
CA PRO A 3 3.87 11.01 36.83
C PRO A 3 3.01 10.95 35.57
N VAL A 4 3.66 11.05 34.41
CA VAL A 4 3.02 10.87 33.11
C VAL A 4 2.47 9.45 33.04
N PRO A 5 1.16 9.23 32.79
CA PRO A 5 0.62 7.89 32.68
C PRO A 5 1.26 7.18 31.48
N THR A 6 1.90 6.05 31.74
CA THR A 6 2.39 5.13 30.73
C THR A 6 1.19 4.64 29.92
N PRO A 7 1.23 4.68 28.57
CA PRO A 7 0.14 4.15 27.78
C PRO A 7 0.04 2.63 28.01
N THR A 8 -1.02 2.20 28.69
CA THR A 8 -1.37 0.79 28.80
C THR A 8 -1.63 0.27 27.39
N ALA A 9 -0.89 -0.74 26.96
CA ALA A 9 -1.03 -1.38 25.66
C ALA A 9 -2.42 -2.01 25.55
N THR A 10 -3.37 -1.29 24.95
CA THR A 10 -4.62 -1.88 24.49
C THR A 10 -4.27 -2.93 23.46
N ALA A 11 -4.75 -4.17 23.65
CA ALA A 11 -4.53 -5.31 22.78
C ALA A 11 -4.71 -4.91 21.31
N THR A 12 -3.59 -4.65 20.63
CA THR A 12 -3.58 -4.34 19.21
C THR A 12 -3.88 -5.67 18.53
N LYS A 13 -4.97 -5.78 17.76
CA LYS A 13 -5.17 -6.92 16.85
C LYS A 13 -3.86 -7.13 16.10
N THR A 14 -3.12 -8.18 16.43
CA THR A 14 -1.82 -8.43 15.84
C THR A 14 -2.05 -8.64 14.34
N ILE A 15 -1.46 -7.79 13.52
CA ILE A 15 -1.49 -7.94 12.06
C ILE A 15 -0.81 -9.27 11.79
N SER A 16 -1.55 -10.22 11.20
CA SER A 16 -0.98 -11.50 10.82
C SER A 16 -0.16 -11.32 9.55
N ILE A 17 1.08 -10.85 9.72
CA ILE A 17 2.14 -10.84 8.69
C ILE A 17 2.73 -12.25 8.47
N ALA A 18 2.33 -13.23 9.28
CA ALA A 18 2.63 -14.62 9.05
C ALA A 18 2.06 -15.07 7.69
N LEU A 19 2.88 -15.81 6.94
CA LEU A 19 2.49 -16.36 5.64
C LEU A 19 1.29 -17.29 5.81
N ASP A 20 0.31 -17.21 4.92
CA ASP A 20 -0.79 -18.18 4.90
C ASP A 20 -0.26 -19.49 4.29
N PRO A 21 -0.30 -20.63 5.03
CA PRO A 21 0.20 -21.90 4.51
C PRO A 21 -0.58 -22.40 3.29
N ARG A 22 -1.78 -21.85 3.01
CA ARG A 22 -2.59 -22.16 1.83
C ARG A 22 -2.25 -21.31 0.61
N SER A 23 -1.41 -20.28 0.77
CA SER A 23 -0.97 -19.45 -0.34
C SER A 23 0.12 -20.16 -1.12
N SER A 24 -0.14 -20.50 -2.39
CA SER A 24 0.83 -21.14 -3.29
C SER A 24 2.10 -20.31 -3.55
N ILE A 25 2.02 -19.01 -3.30
CA ILE A 25 3.13 -18.05 -3.46
C ILE A 25 3.62 -17.47 -2.13
N GLY A 26 3.07 -17.94 -1.00
CA GLY A 26 3.47 -17.52 0.34
C GLY A 26 3.16 -16.06 0.64
N LEU A 27 1.90 -15.64 0.46
CA LEU A 27 1.39 -14.35 0.92
C LEU A 27 0.68 -14.48 2.28
N SER A 28 0.88 -13.51 3.16
CA SER A 28 0.09 -13.29 4.36
C SER A 28 -1.33 -12.82 4.05
N LYS A 29 -2.23 -12.86 5.05
CA LYS A 29 -3.62 -12.38 4.87
C LYS A 29 -3.71 -10.91 4.49
N VAL A 30 -2.83 -10.07 5.04
CA VAL A 30 -2.81 -8.64 4.72
C VAL A 30 -2.35 -8.40 3.28
N GLU A 31 -1.33 -9.14 2.81
CA GLU A 31 -0.83 -9.03 1.44
C GLU A 31 -1.88 -9.50 0.42
N GLN A 32 -2.55 -10.63 0.67
CA GLN A 32 -3.69 -11.08 -0.16
C GLN A 32 -4.84 -10.06 -0.16
N GLY A 33 -5.11 -9.47 1.00
CA GLY A 33 -6.10 -8.41 1.16
C GLY A 33 -5.76 -7.18 0.33
N ILE A 34 -4.50 -6.76 0.29
CA ILE A 34 -4.05 -5.59 -0.49
C ILE A 34 -4.29 -5.84 -1.99
N ILE A 35 -3.94 -7.02 -2.51
CA ILE A 35 -4.20 -7.37 -3.91
C ILE A 35 -5.70 -7.36 -4.20
N SER A 36 -6.50 -7.95 -3.31
CA SER A 36 -7.96 -8.00 -3.45
C SER A 36 -8.57 -6.60 -3.44
N GLU A 37 -8.08 -5.73 -2.56
CA GLU A 37 -8.58 -4.37 -2.41
C GLU A 37 -8.16 -3.47 -3.58
N MET A 38 -6.92 -3.61 -4.10
CA MET A 38 -6.52 -2.96 -5.35
C MET A 38 -7.42 -3.42 -6.51
N ASN A 39 -7.73 -4.72 -6.59
CA ASN A 39 -8.62 -5.24 -7.63
C ASN A 39 -10.04 -4.74 -7.48
N ARG A 40 -10.56 -4.57 -6.26
CA ARG A 40 -11.87 -3.95 -6.00
C ARG A 40 -11.90 -2.51 -6.51
N ALA A 41 -10.83 -1.75 -6.30
CA ALA A 41 -10.70 -0.39 -6.83
C ALA A 41 -10.59 -0.38 -8.37
N ARG A 42 -9.79 -1.28 -8.95
CA ARG A 42 -9.54 -1.36 -10.40
C ARG A 42 -10.76 -1.83 -11.21
N SER A 43 -11.53 -2.79 -10.70
CA SER A 43 -12.65 -3.40 -11.43
C SER A 43 -13.91 -2.54 -11.43
N ASN A 44 -14.11 -1.69 -10.40
CA ASN A 44 -15.22 -0.76 -10.34
C ASN A 44 -14.84 0.52 -9.55
N PRO A 45 -14.05 1.42 -10.17
CA PRO A 45 -13.60 2.65 -9.51
C PRO A 45 -14.77 3.52 -8.99
N PRO A 46 -15.87 3.74 -9.75
CA PRO A 46 -17.00 4.53 -9.26
C PRO A 46 -17.67 3.92 -8.02
N ALA A 47 -17.73 2.59 -7.89
CA ALA A 47 -18.25 1.97 -6.67
C ALA A 47 -17.28 2.09 -5.49
N TYR A 48 -15.97 2.05 -5.74
CA TYR A 48 -14.94 2.14 -4.71
C TYR A 48 -14.93 3.49 -3.98
N GLN A 49 -15.46 4.56 -4.60
CA GLN A 49 -15.57 5.87 -3.97
C GLN A 49 -16.28 5.82 -2.60
N LYS A 50 -17.17 4.86 -2.35
CA LYS A 50 -17.88 4.69 -1.07
C LYS A 50 -16.93 4.53 0.11
N VAL A 51 -15.76 3.92 -0.11
CA VAL A 51 -14.69 3.80 0.89
C VAL A 51 -14.18 5.18 1.28
N LEU A 52 -13.92 6.03 0.29
CA LEU A 52 -13.36 7.36 0.48
C LEU A 52 -14.40 8.34 1.04
N VAL A 53 -15.65 8.24 0.62
CA VAL A 53 -16.76 9.01 1.21
C VAL A 53 -16.92 8.66 2.70
N SER A 54 -16.80 7.38 3.07
CA SER A 54 -16.86 6.96 4.48
C SER A 54 -15.65 7.45 5.26
N TRP A 55 -14.47 7.45 4.64
CA TRP A 55 -13.25 8.01 5.24
C TRP A 55 -13.33 9.51 5.44
N ARG A 56 -13.83 10.24 4.44
CA ARG A 56 -14.02 11.69 4.45
C ARG A 56 -14.87 12.19 5.62
N LYS A 57 -15.85 11.40 6.07
CA LYS A 57 -16.69 11.71 7.25
C LYS A 57 -15.90 11.76 8.56
N LYS A 58 -14.72 11.15 8.61
CA LYS A 58 -13.86 11.17 9.81
C LYS A 58 -12.97 12.42 9.89
N PHE A 59 -12.97 13.28 8.86
CA PHE A 59 -12.08 14.43 8.79
C PHE A 59 -12.69 15.70 9.36
N SER A 60 -11.83 16.48 10.02
CA SER A 60 -12.01 17.89 10.30
C SER A 60 -10.76 18.62 9.82
N GLY A 61 -10.83 19.28 8.66
CA GLY A 61 -9.67 19.89 8.00
C GLY A 61 -8.60 18.86 7.61
N THR A 62 -7.43 18.95 8.24
CA THR A 62 -6.28 18.06 8.03
C THR A 62 -6.16 16.96 9.09
N ARG A 63 -7.21 16.74 9.90
CA ARG A 63 -7.21 15.74 10.97
C ARG A 63 -8.29 14.71 10.76
N ALA A 64 -7.91 13.43 10.74
CA ALA A 64 -8.86 12.31 10.69
C ALA A 64 -9.02 11.69 12.09
N LYS A 65 -10.25 11.57 12.60
CA LYS A 65 -10.52 10.87 13.86
C LYS A 65 -10.44 9.35 13.65
N LEU A 66 -9.42 8.71 14.22
CA LEU A 66 -9.27 7.24 14.20
C LEU A 66 -10.00 6.58 15.37
N SER A 67 -9.96 7.21 16.54
CA SER A 67 -10.70 6.85 17.75
C SER A 67 -10.92 8.10 18.61
N ASP A 68 -11.53 7.97 19.80
CA ASP A 68 -11.85 9.13 20.64
C ASP A 68 -10.65 9.99 21.05
N ARG A 69 -9.46 9.40 21.14
CA ARG A 69 -8.24 10.10 21.55
C ARG A 69 -7.10 9.98 20.53
N LEU A 70 -7.37 9.41 19.34
CA LEU A 70 -6.37 9.23 18.31
C LEU A 70 -6.81 9.91 17.01
N PHE A 71 -5.95 10.79 16.52
CA PHE A 71 -6.14 11.49 15.26
C PHE A 71 -4.94 11.25 14.35
N LEU A 72 -5.21 11.03 13.06
CA LEU A 72 -4.20 11.08 12.01
C LEU A 72 -4.08 12.53 11.53
N GLN A 73 -2.86 13.07 11.51
CA GLN A 73 -2.56 14.34 10.88
C GLN A 73 -2.16 14.09 9.42
N THR A 74 -2.84 14.74 8.49
CA THR A 74 -2.54 14.70 7.05
C THR A 74 -1.91 16.03 6.60
N GLN A 75 -1.34 16.04 5.40
CA GLN A 75 -0.69 17.21 4.79
C GLN A 75 -1.73 18.10 4.10
N GLU A 76 -2.58 17.53 3.25
CA GLU A 76 -3.59 18.29 2.49
C GLU A 76 -4.96 18.16 3.12
N GLY A 77 -5.32 16.96 3.59
CA GLY A 77 -6.60 16.69 4.25
C GLY A 77 -7.76 16.55 3.29
N THR A 78 -8.91 17.13 3.65
CA THR A 78 -10.14 16.97 2.87
C THR A 78 -10.04 17.25 1.36
N PRO A 79 -9.26 18.25 0.88
CA PRO A 79 -9.10 18.48 -0.56
C PRO A 79 -8.56 17.28 -1.33
N ALA A 80 -7.55 16.57 -0.81
CA ALA A 80 -6.98 15.38 -1.45
C ALA A 80 -8.00 14.24 -1.52
N ILE A 81 -8.81 14.07 -0.47
CA ILE A 81 -9.86 13.04 -0.45
C ILE A 81 -10.97 13.36 -1.45
N ASP A 82 -11.43 14.62 -1.47
CA ASP A 82 -12.49 15.07 -2.37
C ASP A 82 -12.05 14.99 -3.84
N GLU A 83 -10.77 15.27 -4.10
CA GLU A 83 -10.14 15.07 -5.41
C GLU A 83 -10.09 13.59 -5.81
N ALA A 84 -9.63 12.71 -4.92
CA ALA A 84 -9.60 11.27 -5.17
C ALA A 84 -11.00 10.68 -5.42
N ILE A 85 -12.04 11.18 -4.73
CA ILE A 85 -13.44 10.80 -4.99
C ILE A 85 -13.83 11.20 -6.43
N ARG A 86 -13.57 12.44 -6.84
CA ARG A 86 -13.86 12.91 -8.21
C ARG A 86 -13.10 12.12 -9.28
N PHE A 87 -11.85 11.74 -9.00
CA PHE A 87 -11.07 10.87 -9.86
C PHE A 87 -11.80 9.53 -10.05
N LEU A 88 -12.12 8.82 -8.95
CA LEU A 88 -12.76 7.50 -9.03
C LEU A 88 -14.11 7.51 -9.75
N GLN A 89 -14.88 8.60 -9.62
CA GLN A 89 -16.15 8.76 -10.34
C GLN A 89 -15.98 8.75 -11.87
N LYS A 90 -14.85 9.27 -12.37
CA LYS A 90 -14.57 9.42 -13.80
C LYS A 90 -13.68 8.30 -14.36
N THR A 91 -12.98 7.57 -13.50
CA THR A 91 -12.05 6.51 -13.90
C THR A 91 -12.80 5.29 -14.41
N ARG A 92 -12.45 4.86 -15.62
CA ARG A 92 -12.95 3.62 -16.22
C ARG A 92 -12.30 2.41 -15.55
N PRO A 93 -13.00 1.26 -15.46
CA PRO A 93 -12.39 0.01 -15.02
C PRO A 93 -11.13 -0.34 -15.81
N VAL A 94 -10.12 -0.87 -15.12
CA VAL A 94 -8.89 -1.40 -15.72
C VAL A 94 -8.70 -2.87 -15.34
N PRO A 95 -7.94 -3.66 -16.11
CA PRO A 95 -7.78 -5.09 -15.85
C PRO A 95 -7.27 -5.38 -14.44
N ILE A 96 -7.77 -6.44 -13.82
CA ILE A 96 -7.32 -6.86 -12.48
C ILE A 96 -5.84 -7.29 -12.51
N LEU A 97 -5.18 -7.18 -11.36
CA LEU A 97 -3.83 -7.64 -11.12
C LEU A 97 -3.87 -9.08 -10.62
N LYS A 98 -3.11 -9.97 -11.27
CA LYS A 98 -2.87 -11.32 -10.79
C LYS A 98 -1.59 -11.34 -9.92
N PRO A 99 -1.57 -12.12 -8.84
CA PRO A 99 -0.38 -12.21 -8.01
C PRO A 99 0.76 -12.92 -8.77
N SER A 100 2.00 -12.47 -8.55
CA SER A 100 3.23 -13.04 -9.10
C SER A 100 4.23 -13.35 -7.99
N ARG A 101 4.85 -14.53 -8.05
CA ARG A 101 5.82 -14.99 -7.06
C ARG A 101 7.10 -14.14 -7.10
N GLY A 102 7.74 -13.97 -8.26
CA GLY A 102 8.97 -13.19 -8.37
C GLY A 102 8.80 -11.71 -8.02
N LEU A 103 7.66 -11.10 -8.38
CA LEU A 103 7.33 -9.75 -7.92
C LEU A 103 7.17 -9.67 -6.39
N THR A 104 6.59 -10.70 -5.77
CA THR A 104 6.43 -10.78 -4.31
C THR A 104 7.78 -10.92 -3.61
N LEU A 105 8.70 -11.69 -4.18
CA LEU A 105 10.07 -11.80 -3.67
C LEU A 105 10.82 -10.47 -3.79
N ALA A 106 10.69 -9.76 -4.92
CA ALA A 106 11.26 -8.42 -5.10
C ALA A 106 10.72 -7.39 -4.10
N ALA A 107 9.44 -7.50 -3.74
CA ALA A 107 8.84 -6.66 -2.70
C ALA A 107 9.42 -6.99 -1.31
N ARG A 108 9.55 -8.28 -1.01
CA ARG A 108 10.08 -8.78 0.25
C ARG A 108 11.53 -8.35 0.49
N ASP A 109 12.32 -8.26 -0.58
CA ASP A 109 13.68 -7.71 -0.53
C ASP A 109 13.71 -6.29 0.03
N LEU A 110 12.87 -5.38 -0.48
CA LEU A 110 12.84 -4.00 0.01
C LEU A 110 12.32 -3.91 1.44
N VAL A 111 11.26 -4.66 1.77
CA VAL A 111 10.69 -4.69 3.12
C VAL A 111 11.72 -5.16 4.14
N ARG A 112 12.46 -6.23 3.84
CA ARG A 112 13.53 -6.74 4.72
C ARG A 112 14.66 -5.74 4.85
N ASP A 113 15.02 -5.06 3.76
CA ASP A 113 16.11 -4.11 3.73
C ASP A 113 15.79 -2.85 4.56
N GLN A 114 14.65 -2.21 4.30
CA GLN A 114 14.29 -0.95 4.94
C GLN A 114 13.69 -1.14 6.33
N GLY A 115 12.94 -2.22 6.56
CA GLY A 115 12.15 -2.47 7.76
C GLY A 115 12.91 -2.23 9.06
N ASN A 116 13.98 -2.99 9.30
CA ASN A 116 14.77 -2.87 10.53
C ASN A 116 15.64 -1.60 10.57
N ARG A 117 16.01 -1.07 9.40
CA ARG A 117 16.86 0.13 9.30
C ARG A 117 16.07 1.42 9.47
N GLY A 118 14.75 1.38 9.31
CA GLY A 118 13.90 2.57 9.34
C GLY A 118 14.16 3.51 8.16
N LEU A 119 14.57 2.95 7.02
CA LEU A 119 14.80 3.68 5.77
C LEU A 119 13.48 3.85 5.01
N THR A 120 13.44 4.82 4.10
CA THR A 120 12.28 5.07 3.25
C THR A 120 12.72 5.39 1.83
N GLY A 121 11.80 5.26 0.87
CA GLY A 121 12.02 5.59 -0.54
C GLY A 121 12.22 4.35 -1.42
N HIS A 122 12.42 4.57 -2.72
CA HIS A 122 12.41 3.51 -3.73
C HIS A 122 13.75 2.76 -3.91
N TYR A 123 14.82 3.31 -3.36
CA TYR A 123 16.15 2.71 -3.39
C TYR A 123 16.35 1.83 -2.15
N ALA A 124 16.93 0.64 -2.35
CA ALA A 124 17.41 -0.18 -1.25
C ALA A 124 18.78 0.32 -0.76
N SER A 125 19.23 -0.18 0.39
CA SER A 125 20.51 0.23 0.99
C SER A 125 21.74 -0.11 0.14
N ASP A 126 21.61 -1.06 -0.80
CA ASP A 126 22.63 -1.41 -1.79
C ASP A 126 22.57 -0.52 -3.06
N GLY A 127 21.71 0.50 -3.07
CA GLY A 127 21.49 1.40 -4.21
C GLY A 127 20.59 0.83 -5.30
N SER A 128 20.09 -0.39 -5.16
CA SER A 128 19.25 -0.99 -6.21
C SER A 128 17.92 -0.26 -6.40
N THR A 129 17.53 -0.10 -7.66
CA THR A 129 16.24 0.47 -8.07
C THR A 129 15.10 -0.56 -7.97
N PRO A 130 13.83 -0.13 -8.04
CA PRO A 130 12.71 -1.06 -8.06
C PRO A 130 12.78 -2.10 -9.18
N ALA A 131 13.22 -1.71 -10.37
CA ALA A 131 13.36 -2.59 -11.53
C ALA A 131 14.50 -3.61 -11.32
N GLN A 132 15.66 -3.17 -10.83
CA GLN A 132 16.78 -4.06 -10.53
C GLN A 132 16.41 -5.13 -9.49
N ARG A 133 15.60 -4.77 -8.47
CA ARG A 133 15.08 -5.77 -7.51
C ARG A 133 14.16 -6.79 -8.17
N VAL A 134 13.30 -6.35 -9.10
CA VAL A 134 12.42 -7.25 -9.88
C VAL A 134 13.23 -8.18 -10.78
N GLU A 135 14.29 -7.68 -11.41
CA GLU A 135 15.17 -8.42 -12.32
C GLU A 135 15.96 -9.56 -11.67
N ARG A 136 16.14 -9.54 -10.33
CA ARG A 136 16.74 -10.65 -9.58
C ARG A 136 15.95 -11.96 -9.71
N TYR A 137 14.63 -11.85 -9.91
CA TYR A 137 13.69 -12.97 -9.85
C TYR A 137 13.07 -13.35 -11.19
N GLY A 138 13.44 -12.65 -12.27
CA GLY A 138 12.87 -12.89 -13.58
C GLY A 138 12.97 -11.67 -14.49
N THR A 139 12.25 -11.72 -15.62
CA THR A 139 12.24 -10.64 -16.59
C THR A 139 10.85 -10.02 -16.68
N TRP A 140 10.76 -8.72 -16.39
CA TRP A 140 9.52 -7.96 -16.59
C TRP A 140 9.33 -7.59 -18.07
N GLN A 141 8.08 -7.33 -18.44
CA GLN A 141 7.67 -6.98 -19.79
C GLN A 141 6.73 -5.78 -19.76
N THR A 142 6.73 -5.01 -20.85
CA THR A 142 5.88 -3.83 -21.08
C THR A 142 6.21 -2.64 -20.18
N ILE A 143 5.97 -2.77 -18.87
CA ILE A 143 6.25 -1.75 -17.85
C ILE A 143 6.46 -2.41 -16.48
N VAL A 144 7.18 -1.73 -15.59
CA VAL A 144 7.37 -2.09 -14.18
C VAL A 144 7.11 -0.86 -13.31
N GLY A 145 6.62 -1.06 -12.08
CA GLY A 145 6.35 0.03 -11.14
C GLY A 145 6.37 -0.42 -9.69
N GLU A 146 6.38 0.55 -8.78
CA GLU A 146 6.41 0.30 -7.33
C GLU A 146 5.56 1.34 -6.59
N ASN A 147 4.81 0.88 -5.59
CA ASN A 147 4.25 1.71 -4.54
C ASN A 147 4.73 1.22 -3.17
N ILE A 148 4.93 2.14 -2.24
CA ILE A 148 5.31 1.81 -0.85
C ILE A 148 4.33 2.50 0.10
N ALA A 149 3.83 1.76 1.08
CA ALA A 149 3.01 2.29 2.16
C ALA A 149 3.71 2.12 3.50
N TYR A 150 3.66 3.15 4.35
CA TYR A 150 4.25 3.14 5.69
C TYR A 150 3.19 3.51 6.72
N GLY A 151 2.94 2.63 7.70
CA GLY A 151 2.02 2.90 8.82
C GLY A 151 0.67 2.18 8.77
N PRO A 152 -0.08 2.17 7.64
CA PRO A 152 -1.35 1.47 7.56
C PRO A 152 -1.24 -0.03 7.82
N ASP A 153 -2.13 -0.55 8.67
CA ASP A 153 -2.12 -1.92 9.17
C ASP A 153 -3.21 -2.83 8.58
N THR A 154 -4.06 -2.27 7.71
CA THR A 154 -5.12 -3.01 7.01
C THR A 154 -5.02 -2.80 5.51
N ALA A 155 -5.41 -3.82 4.74
CA ALA A 155 -5.42 -3.75 3.29
C ALA A 155 -6.22 -2.55 2.74
N GLN A 156 -7.40 -2.29 3.32
CA GLN A 156 -8.21 -1.13 2.96
C GLN A 156 -7.49 0.19 3.25
N ALA A 157 -6.81 0.31 4.39
CA ALA A 157 -6.08 1.52 4.72
C ALA A 157 -4.89 1.73 3.76
N VAL A 158 -4.11 0.69 3.48
CA VAL A 158 -3.00 0.75 2.51
C VAL A 158 -3.49 1.25 1.15
N VAL A 159 -4.50 0.59 0.57
CA VAL A 159 -4.97 0.94 -0.78
C VAL A 159 -5.66 2.30 -0.80
N ARG A 160 -6.46 2.62 0.23
CA ARG A 160 -7.08 3.95 0.35
C ARG A 160 -6.02 5.05 0.40
N ASP A 161 -5.00 4.91 1.23
CA ASP A 161 -4.01 5.96 1.44
C ASP A 161 -3.16 6.17 0.18
N LEU A 162 -2.84 5.11 -0.57
CA LEU A 162 -2.19 5.19 -1.89
C LEU A 162 -3.10 5.79 -2.99
N ILE A 163 -4.42 5.68 -2.87
CA ILE A 163 -5.36 6.31 -3.82
C ILE A 163 -5.57 7.80 -3.48
N VAL A 164 -5.72 8.14 -2.19
CA VAL A 164 -5.81 9.55 -1.78
C VAL A 164 -4.48 10.26 -2.06
N ASP A 165 -3.38 9.57 -1.77
CA ASP A 165 -2.01 9.98 -2.03
C ASP A 165 -1.66 11.34 -1.43
N ASP A 166 -2.10 11.56 -0.18
CA ASP A 166 -1.99 12.83 0.54
C ASP A 166 -0.53 13.29 0.69
N GLY A 167 -0.25 14.51 0.24
CA GLY A 167 1.07 15.13 0.21
C GLY A 167 1.98 14.67 -0.93
N VAL A 168 1.44 13.95 -1.93
CA VAL A 168 2.12 13.57 -3.15
C VAL A 168 1.48 14.32 -4.33
N PRO A 169 2.07 15.44 -4.79
CA PRO A 169 1.41 16.34 -5.74
C PRO A 169 1.04 15.68 -7.08
N ASP A 170 1.85 14.73 -7.56
CA ASP A 170 1.64 14.05 -8.83
C ASP A 170 0.72 12.82 -8.72
N ARG A 171 0.33 12.45 -7.50
CA ARG A 171 -0.51 11.28 -7.21
C ARG A 171 0.07 10.00 -7.83
N GLY A 172 1.40 9.86 -7.84
CA GLY A 172 2.11 8.78 -8.50
C GLY A 172 1.65 7.39 -8.05
N HIS A 173 1.32 7.22 -6.77
CA HIS A 173 0.85 5.93 -6.26
C HIS A 173 -0.53 5.56 -6.80
N ARG A 174 -1.44 6.54 -6.87
CA ARG A 174 -2.76 6.35 -7.48
C ARG A 174 -2.62 6.03 -8.96
N THR A 175 -1.75 6.75 -9.67
CA THR A 175 -1.48 6.53 -11.10
C THR A 175 -1.01 5.10 -11.35
N ASN A 176 -0.13 4.56 -10.48
CA ASN A 176 0.28 3.15 -10.56
C ASN A 176 -0.89 2.18 -10.32
N ILE A 177 -1.72 2.41 -9.30
CA ILE A 177 -2.87 1.54 -8.99
C ILE A 177 -3.85 1.45 -10.17
N PHE A 178 -4.02 2.53 -10.95
CA PHE A 178 -4.94 2.57 -12.08
C PHE A 178 -4.28 2.46 -13.46
N GLN A 179 -2.99 2.17 -13.53
CA GLN A 179 -2.28 2.01 -14.80
C GLN A 179 -2.83 0.80 -15.59
N PRO A 180 -3.45 1.00 -16.76
CA PRO A 180 -4.10 -0.05 -17.54
C PRO A 180 -3.15 -1.02 -18.21
N LYS A 181 -1.83 -0.77 -18.22
CA LYS A 181 -0.83 -1.72 -18.74
C LYS A 181 -0.36 -2.74 -17.71
N PHE A 182 -0.55 -2.53 -16.42
CA PHE A 182 -0.20 -3.54 -15.40
C PHE A 182 -1.17 -4.72 -15.39
N ARG A 183 -0.64 -5.93 -15.26
CA ARG A 183 -1.39 -7.20 -15.23
C ARG A 183 -1.01 -8.07 -14.02
N LEU A 184 0.20 -7.88 -13.50
CA LEU A 184 0.77 -8.66 -12.43
C LEU A 184 1.15 -7.76 -11.26
N THR A 185 1.07 -8.29 -10.05
CA THR A 185 1.54 -7.61 -8.85
C THR A 185 2.21 -8.57 -7.87
N GLY A 186 3.14 -8.06 -7.08
CA GLY A 186 3.68 -8.73 -5.91
C GLY A 186 3.59 -7.79 -4.72
N VAL A 187 3.24 -8.33 -3.55
CA VAL A 187 3.06 -7.54 -2.33
C VAL A 187 3.82 -8.21 -1.20
N ALA A 188 4.59 -7.42 -0.46
CA ALA A 188 5.17 -7.86 0.80
C ALA A 188 4.89 -6.81 1.89
N CYS A 189 4.56 -7.25 3.10
CA CYS A 189 4.42 -6.39 4.27
C CYS A 189 5.29 -6.90 5.41
N GLY A 190 5.79 -5.98 6.23
CA GLY A 190 6.65 -6.34 7.34
C GLY A 190 6.82 -5.21 8.34
N TYR A 191 7.53 -5.52 9.42
CA TYR A 191 7.86 -4.54 10.45
C TYR A 191 8.69 -3.40 9.88
N HIS A 192 8.40 -2.18 10.31
CA HIS A 192 9.22 -1.00 10.02
C HIS A 192 9.56 -0.23 11.29
N ARG A 193 10.84 0.07 11.53
CA ARG A 193 11.32 0.65 12.80
C ARG A 193 10.65 1.96 13.21
N LYS A 194 10.33 2.82 12.24
CA LYS A 194 9.71 4.14 12.50
C LYS A 194 8.19 4.15 12.41
N TYR A 195 7.64 3.33 11.50
CA TYR A 195 6.21 3.36 11.13
C TYR A 195 5.44 2.13 11.62
N ARG A 196 6.12 1.24 12.36
CA ARG A 196 5.68 -0.08 12.84
C ARG A 196 5.42 -1.10 11.73
N ILE A 197 4.83 -0.68 10.62
CA ILE A 197 4.59 -1.51 9.44
C ILE A 197 4.97 -0.75 8.17
N MET A 198 5.47 -1.50 7.20
CA MET A 198 5.55 -1.07 5.80
C MET A 198 5.02 -2.16 4.89
N CYS A 199 4.53 -1.77 3.72
CA CYS A 199 4.19 -2.66 2.64
C CYS A 199 4.80 -2.15 1.34
N ASP A 200 5.47 -3.02 0.60
CA ASP A 200 5.95 -2.77 -0.76
C ASP A 200 5.06 -3.50 -1.76
N ILE A 201 4.72 -2.82 -2.85
CA ILE A 201 3.87 -3.32 -3.92
C ILE A 201 4.59 -3.14 -5.25
N LYS A 202 4.92 -4.25 -5.90
CA LYS A 202 5.47 -4.30 -7.25
C LYS A 202 4.38 -4.49 -8.28
N TYR A 203 4.54 -3.89 -9.45
CA TYR A 203 3.66 -4.08 -10.59
C TYR A 203 4.46 -4.42 -11.84
N ALA A 204 3.89 -5.24 -12.72
CA ALA A 204 4.42 -5.45 -14.06
C ALA A 204 3.31 -5.64 -15.10
N GLY A 205 3.58 -5.24 -16.35
CA GLY A 205 2.68 -5.52 -17.48
C GLY A 205 2.73 -6.98 -17.94
N GLY A 206 3.89 -7.60 -17.81
CA GLY A 206 4.11 -9.04 -17.87
C GLY A 206 5.36 -9.40 -17.06
N PHE A 207 5.50 -10.66 -16.65
CA PHE A 207 6.64 -11.13 -15.87
C PHE A 207 6.83 -12.61 -16.11
N ARG A 208 8.07 -13.01 -16.33
CA ARG A 208 8.49 -14.41 -16.45
C ARG A 208 9.47 -14.68 -15.32
N ASP A 209 9.04 -15.52 -14.38
CA ASP A 209 9.88 -15.98 -13.28
C ASP A 209 11.14 -16.70 -13.82
N ARG A 210 12.22 -16.61 -13.05
CA ARG A 210 13.48 -17.32 -13.29
C ARG A 210 13.41 -18.77 -12.82
#